data_AF-A0A1W1C422-F1
#
_entry.id   AF-A0A1W1C422-F1
#
_cell.length_a   1.000
_cell.length_b   1.000
_cell.length_c   1.000
_cell.angle_alpha   90.00
_cell.angle_beta   90.00
_cell.angle_gamma   90.00
#
_symmetry.space_group_name_H-M   'P 1'
#
loop_
_entity.id
_entity.type
_entity.pdbx_description
1 polymer ?
#
loop_
_entity_poly.entity_id
_entity_poly.type
_entity_poly.pdbx_seq_one_letter_code
_entity_poly.pdbx_strand_id
1 'polypeptide(L)'
;MLKPMAPDLIDYNMPENGVFHNLILAKMKVMYKGHAQQFMHAFWGVGQMSFVKHALFVGEDAPDLEDAEALTEHILNRLSKEKILITQGIVDHLDHSSSEQFVGGKLGVDATGNEVEEGVQELLSDEVLLSTIQEIDASVVGLRQYMTHTKNPVCVIAVKKERSQLKLMKKLRALNAHIKVLVVVDEANNDLNDPYMLIWRVVNNIDAQRDVKLKSIIAIDATNKSEVDGFEREWPGDTFCTKTVLDTLQEKGLIEIDEAFIKRFGLLPGVSV
;
A
#
# COMPACT_ATOMS: atom_id res chain seq x y z
N MET A 1 12.01 -22.17 -1.47
CA MET A 1 13.26 -22.26 -2.27
C MET A 1 13.56 -20.92 -2.95
N LEU A 2 14.03 -19.91 -2.20
CA LEU A 2 14.48 -18.61 -2.75
C LEU A 2 16.00 -18.45 -2.70
N LYS A 3 16.65 -19.08 -1.70
CA LYS A 3 18.10 -18.99 -1.45
C LYS A 3 19.00 -19.24 -2.67
N PRO A 4 18.70 -20.15 -3.62
CA PRO A 4 19.57 -20.31 -4.79
C PRO A 4 19.63 -19.08 -5.70
N MET A 5 18.56 -18.29 -5.77
CA MET A 5 18.45 -17.09 -6.62
C MET A 5 18.74 -15.80 -5.85
N ALA A 6 18.51 -15.81 -4.54
CA ALA A 6 18.78 -14.71 -3.62
C ALA A 6 19.53 -15.25 -2.38
N PRO A 7 20.83 -15.56 -2.49
CA PRO A 7 21.59 -16.25 -1.44
C PRO A 7 21.71 -15.42 -0.16
N ASP A 8 21.71 -14.09 -0.29
CA ASP A 8 21.81 -13.15 0.82
C ASP A 8 20.44 -12.78 1.42
N LEU A 9 19.36 -13.49 1.04
CA LEU A 9 18.06 -13.36 1.68
C LEU A 9 18.12 -13.98 3.08
N ILE A 10 17.93 -13.14 4.09
CA ILE A 10 17.89 -13.55 5.49
C ILE A 10 16.51 -14.14 5.78
N ASP A 11 15.47 -13.36 5.49
CA ASP A 11 14.07 -13.74 5.73
C ASP A 11 13.10 -12.95 4.85
N TYR A 12 11.86 -13.41 4.75
CA TYR A 12 10.78 -12.67 4.11
C TYR A 12 9.43 -12.92 4.78
N ASN A 13 8.56 -11.91 4.77
CA ASN A 13 7.19 -11.99 5.23
C ASN A 13 6.22 -11.54 4.12
N MET A 14 5.10 -12.24 4.01
CA MET A 14 3.98 -11.93 3.11
C MET A 14 2.74 -11.75 3.98
N PRO A 15 2.51 -10.54 4.51
CA PRO A 15 1.48 -10.34 5.52
C PRO A 15 0.08 -10.61 4.94
N GLU A 16 -0.83 -11.10 5.79
CA GLU A 16 -2.22 -11.40 5.41
C GLU A 16 -2.94 -10.19 4.82
N ASN A 17 -2.78 -9.01 5.44
CA ASN A 17 -3.30 -7.73 4.93
C ASN A 17 -2.51 -7.18 3.74
N GLY A 18 -1.40 -7.82 3.36
CA GLY A 18 -0.69 -7.60 2.10
C GLY A 18 -1.26 -8.39 0.92
N VAL A 19 -2.47 -8.94 1.05
CA VAL A 19 -3.10 -9.85 0.06
C VAL A 19 -2.16 -11.02 -0.26
N PHE A 20 -1.51 -11.55 0.78
CA PHE A 20 -0.50 -12.59 0.71
C PHE A 20 0.64 -12.24 -0.25
N HIS A 21 0.60 -12.77 -1.47
CA HIS A 21 1.71 -12.65 -2.41
C HIS A 21 1.84 -11.26 -3.04
N ASN A 22 0.83 -10.38 -2.95
CA ASN A 22 0.93 -9.06 -3.57
C ASN A 22 2.01 -8.19 -2.92
N LEU A 23 2.12 -8.21 -1.59
CA LEU A 23 3.14 -7.49 -0.83
C LEU A 23 4.13 -8.47 -0.19
N ILE A 24 5.42 -8.28 -0.48
CA ILE A 24 6.50 -8.98 0.22
C ILE A 24 7.40 -7.99 0.95
N LEU A 25 7.74 -8.32 2.19
CA LEU A 25 8.73 -7.65 3.02
C LEU A 25 9.95 -8.58 3.08
N ALA A 26 11.11 -8.14 2.61
CA ALA A 26 12.29 -8.98 2.50
C ALA A 26 13.47 -8.39 3.28
N LYS A 27 13.99 -9.16 4.23
CA LYS A 27 15.20 -8.82 5.00
C LYS A 27 16.41 -9.45 4.32
N MET A 28 17.42 -8.65 4.03
CA MET A 28 18.58 -9.10 3.27
C MET A 28 19.91 -8.62 3.84
N LYS A 29 20.95 -9.42 3.63
CA LYS A 29 22.33 -9.01 3.90
C LYS A 29 22.83 -8.14 2.75
N VAL A 30 23.02 -6.87 3.02
CA VAL A 30 23.39 -5.88 1.99
C VAL A 30 24.90 -5.92 1.77
N MET A 31 25.32 -6.34 0.57
CA MET A 31 26.74 -6.51 0.25
C MET A 31 27.32 -5.34 -0.57
N TYR A 32 26.48 -4.62 -1.31
CA TYR A 32 26.89 -3.51 -2.17
C TYR A 32 25.72 -2.61 -2.57
N LYS A 33 26.05 -1.43 -3.11
CA LYS A 33 25.05 -0.50 -3.67
C LYS A 33 24.29 -1.14 -4.84
N GLY A 34 22.97 -1.12 -4.80
CA GLY A 34 22.11 -1.74 -5.81
C GLY A 34 21.77 -3.21 -5.55
N HIS A 35 22.18 -3.78 -4.40
CA HIS A 35 21.88 -5.18 -4.07
C HIS A 35 20.37 -5.44 -3.97
N ALA A 36 19.59 -4.52 -3.37
CA ALA A 36 18.13 -4.62 -3.33
C ALA A 36 17.49 -4.63 -4.73
N GLN A 37 18.05 -3.87 -5.68
CA GLN A 37 17.58 -3.88 -7.07
C GLN A 37 17.81 -5.23 -7.76
N GLN A 38 18.93 -5.90 -7.46
CA GLN A 38 19.14 -7.26 -7.94
C GLN A 38 18.11 -8.23 -7.37
N PHE A 39 17.77 -8.09 -6.08
CA PHE A 39 16.70 -8.89 -5.45
C PHE A 39 15.34 -8.64 -6.08
N MET A 40 15.00 -7.38 -6.40
CA MET A 40 13.78 -7.02 -7.14
C MET A 40 13.68 -7.82 -8.45
N HIS A 41 14.74 -7.84 -9.27
CA HIS A 41 14.76 -8.60 -10.51
C HIS A 41 14.74 -10.12 -10.29
N ALA A 42 15.40 -10.62 -9.23
CA ALA A 42 15.38 -12.04 -8.89
C ALA A 42 13.97 -12.50 -8.50
N PHE A 43 13.27 -11.73 -7.66
CA PHE A 43 11.91 -12.06 -7.21
C PHE A 43 10.93 -12.07 -8.38
N TRP A 44 10.98 -11.04 -9.24
CA TRP A 44 10.08 -10.95 -10.38
C TRP A 44 10.47 -11.84 -11.57
N GLY A 45 11.66 -12.42 -11.55
CA GLY A 45 12.19 -13.22 -12.66
C GLY A 45 11.82 -14.71 -12.61
N VAL A 46 11.35 -15.26 -11.48
CA VAL A 46 11.21 -16.72 -11.33
C VAL A 46 9.93 -17.17 -10.61
N GLY A 47 9.32 -18.23 -11.16
CA GLY A 47 8.28 -19.01 -10.50
C GLY A 47 7.08 -18.18 -10.01
N GLN A 48 6.49 -18.61 -8.90
CA GLN A 48 5.34 -17.93 -8.30
C GLN A 48 5.68 -16.55 -7.71
N MET A 49 6.95 -16.27 -7.44
CA MET A 49 7.41 -14.96 -6.97
C MET A 49 7.28 -13.88 -8.05
N SER A 50 7.17 -14.29 -9.32
CA SER A 50 6.86 -13.38 -10.41
C SER A 50 5.53 -12.66 -10.19
N PHE A 51 4.56 -13.22 -9.46
CA PHE A 51 3.27 -12.59 -9.18
C PHE A 51 3.32 -11.46 -8.14
N VAL A 52 4.40 -11.36 -7.35
CA VAL A 52 4.57 -10.29 -6.37
C VAL A 52 4.47 -8.93 -7.06
N LYS A 53 3.65 -8.04 -6.50
CA LYS A 53 3.43 -6.69 -7.03
C LYS A 53 4.33 -5.68 -6.37
N HIS A 54 4.37 -5.70 -5.03
CA HIS A 54 5.08 -4.74 -4.21
C HIS A 54 6.12 -5.47 -3.37
N ALA A 55 7.38 -5.08 -3.50
CA ALA A 55 8.49 -5.69 -2.77
C ALA A 55 9.28 -4.61 -2.04
N LEU A 56 9.28 -4.69 -0.71
CA LEU A 56 10.00 -3.78 0.17
C LEU A 56 11.20 -4.52 0.75
N PHE A 57 12.39 -3.97 0.58
CA PHE A 57 13.65 -4.58 1.01
C PHE A 57 14.25 -3.80 2.18
N VAL A 58 14.62 -4.49 3.25
CA VAL A 58 15.24 -3.93 4.45
C VAL A 58 16.57 -4.62 4.77
N GLY A 59 17.46 -3.90 5.45
CA GLY A 59 18.78 -4.39 5.83
C GLY A 59 18.74 -5.40 6.98
N GLU A 60 19.89 -6.01 7.27
CA GLU A 60 20.05 -6.95 8.40
C GLU A 60 19.83 -6.31 9.78
N ASP A 61 19.94 -4.98 9.86
CA ASP A 61 19.71 -4.14 11.05
C ASP A 61 18.22 -3.84 11.30
N ALA A 62 17.33 -4.23 10.39
CA ALA A 62 15.91 -3.93 10.52
C ALA A 62 15.22 -4.75 11.64
N PRO A 63 14.15 -4.21 12.26
CA PRO A 63 13.28 -4.93 13.18
C PRO A 63 12.72 -6.23 12.60
N ASP A 64 12.09 -7.04 13.44
CA ASP A 64 11.43 -8.27 13.00
C ASP A 64 10.41 -7.98 11.88
N LEU A 65 10.30 -8.89 10.90
CA LEU A 65 9.36 -8.72 9.79
C LEU A 65 7.89 -8.89 10.21
N GLU A 66 7.64 -9.46 11.39
CA GLU A 66 6.31 -9.58 11.99
C GLU A 66 5.96 -8.39 12.90
N ASP A 67 6.94 -7.58 13.32
CA ASP A 67 6.72 -6.34 14.07
C ASP A 67 6.36 -5.20 13.12
N ALA A 68 5.08 -5.16 12.72
CA ALA A 68 4.58 -4.23 11.71
C ALA A 68 4.83 -2.75 12.06
N GLU A 69 4.72 -2.36 13.34
CA GLU A 69 4.89 -0.97 13.76
C GLU A 69 6.36 -0.56 13.67
N ALA A 70 7.28 -1.30 14.30
CA ALA A 70 8.70 -0.98 14.30
C ALA A 70 9.29 -1.07 12.89
N LEU A 71 8.88 -2.05 12.10
CA LEU A 71 9.33 -2.21 10.73
C LEU A 71 8.84 -1.06 9.83
N THR A 72 7.57 -0.65 9.97
CA THR A 72 7.04 0.47 9.19
C THR A 72 7.78 1.76 9.54
N GLU A 73 8.03 2.03 10.82
CA GLU A 73 8.86 3.17 11.24
C GLU A 73 10.27 3.12 10.61
N HIS A 74 10.93 1.96 10.66
CA HIS A 74 12.26 1.76 10.08
C HIS A 74 12.27 2.07 8.57
N ILE A 75 11.27 1.59 7.84
CA ILE A 75 11.11 1.82 6.39
C ILE A 75 10.84 3.30 6.10
N LEU A 76 9.90 3.93 6.81
CA LEU A 76 9.52 5.33 6.56
C LEU A 76 10.67 6.30 6.86
N ASN A 77 11.55 6.00 7.81
CA ASN A 77 12.75 6.80 8.05
C ASN A 77 13.83 6.63 6.97
N ARG A 78 13.76 5.61 6.11
CA ARG A 78 14.74 5.30 5.04
C ARG A 78 14.19 5.48 3.62
N LEU A 79 12.89 5.72 3.51
CA LEU A 79 12.16 5.86 2.26
C LEU A 79 12.57 7.13 1.50
N SER A 80 12.96 6.95 0.24
CA SER A 80 13.17 8.04 -0.71
C SER A 80 12.68 7.59 -2.09
N LYS A 81 12.13 8.52 -2.86
CA LYS A 81 11.60 8.24 -4.21
C LYS A 81 12.68 7.74 -5.18
N GLU A 82 13.94 8.11 -4.96
CA GLU A 82 15.10 7.67 -5.74
C GLU A 82 15.41 6.18 -5.50
N LYS A 83 14.94 5.62 -4.39
CA LYS A 83 15.09 4.22 -4.01
C LYS A 83 13.87 3.36 -4.38
N ILE A 84 12.96 3.91 -5.20
CA ILE A 84 11.77 3.20 -5.68
C ILE A 84 11.97 2.83 -7.15
N LEU A 85 11.84 1.54 -7.45
CA LEU A 85 11.79 1.01 -8.81
C LEU A 85 10.34 0.74 -9.19
N ILE A 86 9.88 1.37 -10.28
CA ILE A 86 8.62 1.00 -10.93
C ILE A 86 8.96 0.28 -12.23
N THR A 87 8.44 -0.93 -12.40
CA THR A 87 8.64 -1.74 -13.60
C THR A 87 7.35 -2.46 -13.99
N GLN A 88 7.41 -3.36 -14.98
CA GLN A 88 6.30 -4.17 -15.45
C GLN A 88 6.71 -5.64 -15.41
N GLY A 89 5.75 -6.54 -15.18
CA GLY A 89 5.97 -7.97 -15.31
C GLY A 89 4.69 -8.76 -15.15
N ILE A 90 4.83 -10.07 -14.96
CA ILE A 90 3.67 -10.96 -14.82
C ILE A 90 2.94 -10.70 -13.50
N VAL A 91 1.61 -10.69 -13.53
CA VAL A 91 0.76 -10.60 -12.33
C VAL A 91 -0.19 -11.80 -12.29
N ASP A 92 -0.81 -12.03 -11.13
CA ASP A 92 -1.78 -13.11 -10.97
C ASP A 92 -2.99 -12.92 -11.91
N HIS A 93 -3.59 -14.02 -12.32
CA HIS A 93 -4.79 -14.02 -13.16
C HIS A 93 -5.99 -13.28 -12.54
N LEU A 94 -6.08 -13.27 -11.20
CA LEU A 94 -7.11 -12.59 -10.42
C LEU A 94 -6.77 -11.13 -10.13
N ASP A 95 -5.63 -10.63 -10.60
CA ASP A 95 -5.30 -9.21 -10.44
C ASP A 95 -6.26 -8.37 -11.30
N HIS A 96 -7.28 -7.82 -10.63
CA HIS A 96 -8.26 -6.90 -11.20
C HIS A 96 -7.70 -5.52 -11.41
N SER A 97 -6.63 -5.12 -10.73
CA SER A 97 -6.10 -3.77 -10.82
C SER A 97 -5.26 -3.54 -12.08
N SER A 98 -4.71 -4.60 -12.68
CA SER A 98 -3.96 -4.48 -13.93
C SER A 98 -4.88 -4.10 -15.10
N SER A 99 -4.42 -3.23 -16.00
CA SER A 99 -5.16 -2.91 -17.23
C SER A 99 -5.14 -4.05 -18.27
N GLU A 100 -4.14 -4.93 -18.21
CA GLU A 100 -3.99 -6.07 -19.12
C GLU A 100 -3.99 -7.38 -18.34
N GLN A 101 -4.57 -8.43 -18.92
CA GLN A 101 -4.55 -9.73 -18.27
C GLN A 101 -3.11 -10.25 -18.16
N PHE A 102 -2.74 -10.76 -16.97
CA PHE A 102 -1.42 -11.34 -16.65
C PHE A 102 -0.22 -10.41 -16.68
N VAL A 103 -0.33 -9.16 -17.11
CA VAL A 103 0.81 -8.23 -17.16
C VAL A 103 0.42 -6.94 -16.44
N GLY A 104 1.22 -6.50 -15.48
CA GLY A 104 0.93 -5.29 -14.70
C GLY A 104 2.17 -4.64 -14.09
N GLY A 105 1.96 -3.47 -13.50
CA GLY A 105 2.99 -2.69 -12.84
C GLY A 105 3.47 -3.29 -11.52
N LYS A 106 4.78 -3.19 -11.27
CA LYS A 106 5.46 -3.68 -10.07
C LYS A 106 6.21 -2.56 -9.37
N LEU A 107 6.18 -2.57 -8.04
CA LEU A 107 6.80 -1.59 -7.16
C LEU A 107 7.88 -2.25 -6.31
N GLY A 108 9.11 -1.76 -6.43
CA GLY A 108 10.23 -2.15 -5.56
C GLY A 108 10.64 -0.97 -4.70
N VAL A 109 10.83 -1.17 -3.40
CA VAL A 109 11.30 -0.14 -2.48
C VAL A 109 12.58 -0.64 -1.80
N ASP A 110 13.67 0.09 -1.99
CA ASP A 110 14.92 -0.15 -1.27
C ASP A 110 14.97 0.71 0.00
N ALA A 111 14.72 0.09 1.15
CA ALA A 111 14.85 0.66 2.47
C ALA A 111 16.06 0.09 3.23
N THR A 112 17.09 -0.37 2.51
CA THR A 112 18.28 -1.03 3.09
C THR A 112 19.40 -0.07 3.50
N GLY A 113 19.34 1.17 3.03
CA GLY A 113 20.35 2.19 3.33
C GLY A 113 20.11 2.93 4.65
N ASN A 114 20.92 3.95 4.90
CA ASN A 114 20.74 4.86 6.03
C ASN A 114 19.42 5.65 5.93
N GLU A 115 19.00 6.20 7.07
CA GLU A 115 17.90 7.13 7.16
C GLU A 115 18.08 8.33 6.23
N VAL A 116 16.97 8.85 5.73
CA VAL A 116 16.99 10.05 4.91
C VAL A 116 17.24 11.28 5.79
N GLU A 117 18.06 12.20 5.29
CA GLU A 117 18.37 13.44 6.01
C GLU A 117 17.14 14.35 6.10
N GLU A 118 16.40 14.47 5.00
CA GLU A 118 15.21 15.31 4.88
C GLU A 118 13.92 14.49 4.97
N GLY A 119 12.94 15.04 5.69
CA GLY A 119 11.58 14.51 5.80
C GLY A 119 10.52 15.58 5.49
N VAL A 120 9.31 15.39 6.02
CA VAL A 120 8.31 16.48 6.12
C VAL A 120 8.95 17.67 6.87
N GLN A 121 8.84 18.86 6.28
CA GLN A 121 9.46 20.08 6.81
C GLN A 121 8.59 20.71 7.92
N GLU A 122 7.28 20.71 7.70
CA GLU A 122 6.29 21.22 8.65
C GLU A 122 5.10 20.26 8.68
N LEU A 123 4.98 19.51 9.77
CA LEU A 123 3.85 18.60 9.97
C LEU A 123 2.62 19.41 10.40
N LEU A 124 1.56 19.36 9.58
CA LEU A 124 0.26 19.94 9.90
C LEU A 124 -0.61 18.90 10.62
N SER A 125 -1.55 19.35 11.45
CA SER A 125 -2.57 18.46 12.01
C SER A 125 -3.49 17.92 10.90
N ASP A 126 -4.16 16.80 11.17
CA ASP A 126 -5.07 16.18 10.21
C ASP A 126 -6.17 17.18 9.76
N GLU A 127 -6.73 17.97 10.69
CA GLU A 127 -7.80 18.93 10.42
C GLU A 127 -7.32 20.09 9.54
N VAL A 128 -6.15 20.64 9.85
CA VAL A 128 -5.57 21.75 9.08
C VAL A 128 -5.22 21.27 7.67
N LEU A 129 -4.56 20.12 7.56
CA LEU A 129 -4.19 19.57 6.26
C LEU A 129 -5.42 19.21 5.41
N LEU A 130 -6.45 18.64 6.04
CA LEU A 130 -7.72 18.35 5.36
C LEU A 130 -8.36 19.63 4.81
N SER A 131 -8.47 20.68 5.63
CA SER A 131 -9.05 21.95 5.20
C SER A 131 -8.29 22.56 4.00
N THR A 132 -6.95 22.52 4.05
CA THR A 132 -6.09 23.01 2.97
C THR A 132 -6.28 22.20 1.68
N ILE A 133 -6.43 20.87 1.79
CA ILE A 133 -6.67 20.01 0.64
C ILE A 133 -8.08 20.23 0.06
N GLN A 134 -9.09 20.45 0.91
CA GLN A 134 -10.47 20.71 0.49
C GLN A 134 -10.62 22.02 -0.29
N GLU A 135 -9.82 23.04 0.02
CA GLU A 135 -9.72 24.25 -0.79
C GLU A 135 -9.19 23.98 -2.21
N ILE A 136 -8.32 22.97 -2.38
CA ILE A 136 -7.76 22.56 -3.67
C ILE A 136 -8.74 21.66 -4.44
N ASP A 137 -9.44 20.77 -3.71
CA ASP A 137 -10.38 19.80 -4.26
C ASP A 137 -11.42 19.36 -3.22
N ALA A 138 -12.64 19.87 -3.36
CA ALA A 138 -13.76 19.59 -2.45
C ALA A 138 -14.24 18.12 -2.47
N SER A 139 -13.75 17.29 -3.39
CA SER A 139 -14.07 15.85 -3.41
C SER A 139 -13.40 15.08 -2.27
N VAL A 140 -12.40 15.66 -1.60
CA VAL A 140 -11.73 15.07 -0.44
C VAL A 140 -12.59 15.27 0.81
N VAL A 141 -12.99 14.18 1.45
CA VAL A 141 -13.96 14.18 2.54
C VAL A 141 -13.39 13.69 3.88
N GLY A 142 -12.20 13.10 3.85
CA GLY A 142 -11.50 12.67 5.05
C GLY A 142 -9.99 12.61 4.85
N LEU A 143 -9.25 12.70 5.96
CA LEU A 143 -7.80 12.59 5.98
C LEU A 143 -7.35 11.97 7.30
N ARG A 144 -6.33 11.11 7.23
CA ARG A 144 -5.62 10.59 8.39
C ARG A 144 -4.13 10.49 8.10
N GLN A 145 -3.30 10.93 9.04
CA GLN A 145 -1.85 10.73 8.97
C GLN A 145 -1.40 9.62 9.93
N TYR A 146 -0.54 8.75 9.43
CA TYR A 146 0.08 7.66 10.17
C TYR A 146 1.59 7.87 10.30
N MET A 147 2.16 7.34 11.40
CA MET A 147 3.60 7.39 11.67
C MET A 147 4.17 8.81 11.61
N THR A 148 3.47 9.76 12.23
CA THR A 148 3.78 11.20 12.18
C THR A 148 5.11 11.57 12.82
N HIS A 149 5.69 10.69 13.63
CA HIS A 149 7.03 10.83 14.22
C HIS A 149 8.17 10.49 13.26
N THR A 150 7.88 9.91 12.09
CA THR A 150 8.89 9.50 11.10
C THR A 150 9.24 10.62 10.12
N LYS A 151 10.31 10.44 9.33
CA LYS A 151 10.68 11.36 8.24
C LYS A 151 9.62 11.44 7.14
N ASN A 152 8.91 10.36 6.90
CA ASN A 152 7.92 10.25 5.83
C ASN A 152 6.57 9.74 6.36
N PRO A 153 5.81 10.55 7.12
CA PRO A 153 4.46 10.19 7.52
C PRO A 153 3.60 9.84 6.29
N VAL A 154 2.71 8.87 6.47
CA VAL A 154 1.78 8.44 5.42
C VAL A 154 0.48 9.20 5.58
N CYS A 155 0.20 10.10 4.64
CA CYS A 155 -1.07 10.84 4.56
C CYS A 155 -2.06 10.06 3.68
N VAL A 156 -3.14 9.57 4.28
CA VAL A 156 -4.23 8.89 3.59
C VAL A 156 -5.41 9.84 3.47
N ILE A 157 -5.92 10.03 2.25
CA ILE A 157 -7.13 10.84 2.00
C ILE A 157 -8.25 9.99 1.42
N ALA A 158 -9.46 10.23 1.89
CA ALA A 158 -10.69 9.63 1.39
C ALA A 158 -11.38 10.57 0.41
N VAL A 159 -11.77 10.07 -0.77
CA VAL A 159 -12.38 10.88 -1.82
C VAL A 159 -13.73 10.33 -2.28
N LYS A 160 -14.67 11.25 -2.55
CA LYS A 160 -15.87 10.95 -3.34
C LYS A 160 -15.48 11.04 -4.81
N LYS A 161 -15.12 9.89 -5.39
CA LYS A 161 -14.52 9.82 -6.71
C LYS A 161 -15.54 10.05 -7.83
N GLU A 162 -15.39 11.17 -8.52
CA GLU A 162 -16.14 11.51 -9.76
C GLU A 162 -15.24 11.58 -11.01
N ARG A 163 -13.92 11.55 -10.81
CA ARG A 163 -12.90 11.68 -11.87
C ARG A 163 -11.62 10.94 -11.49
N SER A 164 -10.70 10.81 -12.44
CA SER A 164 -9.36 10.27 -12.13
C SER A 164 -8.61 11.14 -11.11
N GLN A 165 -7.96 10.46 -10.15
CA GLN A 165 -7.24 11.09 -9.05
C GLN A 165 -5.85 11.58 -9.46
N LEU A 166 -5.36 11.25 -10.66
CA LEU A 166 -4.09 11.75 -11.18
C LEU A 166 -4.02 13.28 -11.23
N LYS A 167 -5.15 13.94 -11.50
CA LYS A 167 -5.25 15.42 -11.48
C LYS A 167 -5.15 15.96 -10.06
N LEU A 168 -5.83 15.34 -9.08
CA LEU A 168 -5.76 15.69 -7.67
C LEU A 168 -4.32 15.56 -7.16
N MET A 169 -3.71 14.39 -7.32
CA MET A 169 -2.33 14.13 -6.91
C MET A 169 -1.35 15.13 -7.54
N LYS A 170 -1.57 15.53 -8.80
CA LYS A 170 -0.74 16.56 -9.46
C LYS A 170 -0.83 17.92 -8.78
N LYS A 171 -2.02 18.33 -8.32
CA LYS A 171 -2.19 19.59 -7.57
C LYS A 171 -1.56 19.51 -6.18
N LEU A 172 -1.75 18.40 -5.47
CA LEU A 172 -1.26 18.21 -4.09
C LEU A 172 0.27 18.13 -3.97
N ARG A 173 1.00 17.99 -5.09
CA ARG A 173 2.46 18.14 -5.16
C ARG A 173 2.98 19.46 -4.60
N ALA A 174 2.15 20.51 -4.62
CA ALA A 174 2.49 21.81 -4.05
C ALA A 174 2.67 21.73 -2.52
N LEU A 175 2.01 20.79 -1.85
CA LEU A 175 2.08 20.59 -0.40
C LEU A 175 3.27 19.72 0.04
N ASN A 176 4.35 19.65 -0.75
CA ASN A 176 5.51 18.77 -0.48
C ASN A 176 6.33 19.14 0.77
N ALA A 177 6.09 20.33 1.33
CA ALA A 177 6.62 20.73 2.63
C ALA A 177 5.91 19.99 3.78
N HIS A 178 4.64 19.60 3.59
CA HIS A 178 3.78 18.98 4.60
C HIS A 178 3.53 17.49 4.35
N ILE A 179 3.65 17.03 3.10
CA ILE A 179 3.39 15.65 2.69
C ILE A 179 4.60 15.10 1.94
N LYS A 180 5.04 13.89 2.31
CA LYS A 180 6.02 13.10 1.53
C LYS A 180 5.41 11.87 0.89
N VAL A 181 4.50 11.19 1.59
CA VAL A 181 3.75 10.03 1.09
C VAL A 181 2.26 10.35 1.13
N LEU A 182 1.62 10.31 -0.03
CA LEU A 182 0.18 10.52 -0.20
C LEU A 182 -0.46 9.23 -0.74
N VAL A 183 -1.52 8.77 -0.09
CA VAL A 183 -2.35 7.66 -0.55
C VAL A 183 -3.79 8.15 -0.69
N VAL A 184 -4.39 7.91 -1.85
CA VAL A 184 -5.78 8.29 -2.14
C VAL A 184 -6.64 7.04 -2.17
N VAL A 185 -7.68 6.97 -1.34
CA VAL A 185 -8.65 5.86 -1.29
C VAL A 185 -10.07 6.40 -1.51
N ASP A 186 -10.99 5.54 -1.97
CA ASP A 186 -12.41 5.93 -2.03
C ASP A 186 -12.95 6.12 -0.61
N GLU A 187 -13.86 7.08 -0.42
CA GLU A 187 -14.57 7.21 0.85
C GLU A 187 -15.44 5.98 1.15
N ALA A 188 -16.07 5.40 0.13
CA ALA A 188 -16.84 4.19 0.30
C ALA A 188 -15.94 3.01 0.72
N ASN A 189 -16.35 2.30 1.77
CA ASN A 189 -15.74 1.06 2.27
C ASN A 189 -14.27 1.16 2.71
N ASN A 190 -13.78 2.37 3.03
CA ASN A 190 -12.46 2.57 3.60
C ASN A 190 -12.54 3.44 4.85
N ASP A 191 -12.46 2.82 6.03
CA ASP A 191 -12.30 3.55 7.28
C ASP A 191 -10.86 4.05 7.40
N LEU A 192 -10.71 5.37 7.52
CA LEU A 192 -9.41 6.00 7.66
C LEU A 192 -8.73 5.69 8.99
N ASN A 193 -9.41 5.11 9.98
CA ASN A 193 -8.85 4.68 11.27
C ASN A 193 -8.45 3.20 11.32
N ASP A 194 -8.67 2.44 10.25
CA ASP A 194 -8.32 1.03 10.15
C ASP A 194 -7.10 0.82 9.25
N PRO A 195 -5.86 0.92 9.79
CA PRO A 195 -4.65 0.73 9.00
C PRO A 195 -4.54 -0.68 8.43
N TYR A 196 -5.13 -1.70 9.09
CA TYR A 196 -5.07 -3.07 8.62
C TYR A 196 -5.81 -3.22 7.28
N MET A 197 -7.06 -2.74 7.22
CA MET A 197 -7.87 -2.79 6.00
C MET A 197 -7.39 -1.78 4.93
N LEU A 198 -6.81 -0.65 5.32
CA LEU A 198 -6.21 0.29 4.37
C LEU A 198 -5.02 -0.33 3.62
N ILE A 199 -4.15 -1.08 4.31
CA ILE A 199 -3.03 -1.79 3.64
C ILE A 199 -3.59 -2.80 2.63
N TRP A 200 -4.60 -3.59 3.03
CA TRP A 200 -5.28 -4.51 2.13
C TRP A 200 -5.79 -3.79 0.88
N ARG A 201 -6.53 -2.69 1.08
CA ARG A 201 -7.08 -1.91 -0.03
C ARG A 201 -6.01 -1.41 -0.97
N VAL A 202 -4.97 -0.77 -0.43
CA VAL A 202 -3.91 -0.13 -1.22
C VAL A 202 -3.13 -1.17 -2.01
N VAL A 203 -2.70 -2.25 -1.37
CA VAL A 203 -1.91 -3.30 -2.03
C VAL A 203 -2.69 -3.99 -3.13
N ASN A 204 -4.00 -4.19 -2.93
CA ASN A 204 -4.87 -4.85 -3.90
C ASN A 204 -5.22 -3.97 -5.11
N ASN A 205 -5.44 -2.67 -4.89
CA ASN A 205 -6.05 -1.79 -5.88
C ASN A 205 -5.07 -1.06 -6.82
N ILE A 206 -3.77 -1.20 -6.61
CA ILE A 206 -2.78 -0.45 -7.38
C ILE A 206 -2.09 -1.29 -8.45
N ASP A 207 -1.99 -0.71 -9.64
CA ASP A 207 -0.97 -1.02 -10.63
C ASP A 207 0.13 0.04 -10.53
N ALA A 208 1.36 -0.37 -10.24
CA ALA A 208 2.42 0.59 -9.94
C ALA A 208 2.75 1.56 -11.09
N GLN A 209 2.59 1.14 -12.35
CA GLN A 209 2.88 2.01 -13.50
C GLN A 209 1.80 3.08 -13.65
N ARG A 210 0.54 2.69 -13.49
CA ARG A 210 -0.60 3.60 -13.62
C ARG A 210 -0.73 4.52 -12.41
N ASP A 211 -0.64 3.97 -11.20
CA ASP A 211 -1.19 4.59 -9.99
C ASP A 211 -0.15 5.27 -9.10
N VAL A 212 1.14 4.94 -9.26
CA VAL A 212 2.22 5.53 -8.46
C VAL A 212 2.89 6.67 -9.24
N LYS A 213 3.05 7.83 -8.59
CA LYS A 213 3.73 9.00 -9.16
C LYS A 213 4.83 9.48 -8.22
N LEU A 214 6.07 9.34 -8.69
CA LEU A 214 7.29 9.76 -7.99
C LEU A 214 7.72 11.15 -8.47
N LYS A 215 7.27 12.23 -7.81
CA LYS A 215 7.60 13.62 -8.18
C LYS A 215 8.14 14.40 -6.98
N SER A 216 7.51 15.51 -6.57
CA SER A 216 7.88 16.20 -5.33
C SER A 216 7.48 15.41 -4.09
N ILE A 217 6.45 14.56 -4.23
CA ILE A 217 5.97 13.60 -3.24
C ILE A 217 5.85 12.21 -3.90
N ILE A 218 5.81 11.17 -3.08
CA ILE A 218 5.37 9.83 -3.48
C ILE A 218 3.85 9.83 -3.36
N ALA A 219 3.13 9.77 -4.47
CA ALA A 219 1.67 9.75 -4.48
C ALA A 219 1.16 8.45 -5.10
N ILE A 220 0.16 7.83 -4.45
CA ILE A 220 -0.45 6.56 -4.81
C ILE A 220 -1.96 6.75 -4.95
N ASP A 221 -2.52 6.41 -6.12
CA ASP A 221 -3.96 6.34 -6.33
C ASP A 221 -4.47 4.91 -6.09
N ALA A 222 -4.95 4.62 -4.89
CA ALA A 222 -5.51 3.32 -4.48
C ALA A 222 -7.04 3.25 -4.62
N THR A 223 -7.67 4.23 -5.26
CA THR A 223 -9.10 4.19 -5.55
C THR A 223 -9.45 3.08 -6.55
N ASN A 224 -10.67 2.56 -6.47
CA ASN A 224 -11.25 1.65 -7.44
C ASN A 224 -11.21 2.27 -8.85
N LYS A 225 -10.77 1.51 -9.86
CA LYS A 225 -10.67 2.06 -11.23
C LYS A 225 -11.96 1.86 -12.01
N SER A 226 -12.25 2.83 -12.87
CA SER A 226 -13.37 2.78 -13.81
C SER A 226 -13.04 3.54 -15.10
N GLU A 227 -14.04 3.76 -15.95
CA GLU A 227 -13.90 4.50 -17.20
C GLU A 227 -13.29 5.90 -17.01
N VAL A 228 -13.52 6.54 -15.86
CA VAL A 228 -12.94 7.88 -15.58
C VAL A 228 -11.41 7.86 -15.47
N ASP A 229 -10.82 6.68 -15.25
CA ASP A 229 -9.38 6.43 -15.24
C ASP A 229 -8.86 5.86 -16.56
N GLY A 230 -9.74 5.66 -17.55
CA GLY A 230 -9.42 4.90 -18.77
C GLY A 230 -9.24 3.41 -18.50
N PHE A 231 -9.95 2.87 -17.50
CA PHE A 231 -9.92 1.46 -17.13
C PHE A 231 -11.19 0.75 -17.61
N GLU A 232 -11.03 -0.30 -18.42
CA GLU A 232 -12.15 -0.97 -19.11
C GLU A 232 -12.45 -2.38 -18.57
N ARG A 233 -11.55 -2.98 -17.79
CA ARG A 233 -11.79 -4.30 -17.18
C ARG A 233 -12.80 -4.18 -16.05
N GLU A 234 -13.48 -5.28 -15.74
CA GLU A 234 -14.37 -5.38 -14.59
C GLU A 234 -13.61 -5.10 -13.30
N TRP A 235 -14.15 -4.19 -12.49
CA TRP A 235 -13.67 -3.93 -11.14
C TRP A 235 -14.56 -4.70 -10.15
N PRO A 236 -14.03 -5.71 -9.43
CA PRO A 236 -14.83 -6.50 -8.53
C PRO A 236 -15.33 -5.64 -7.37
N GLY A 237 -16.56 -5.93 -6.91
CA GLY A 237 -17.07 -5.39 -5.66
C GLY A 237 -16.38 -6.02 -4.45
N ASP A 238 -16.60 -5.41 -3.29
CA ASP A 238 -16.09 -5.96 -2.03
C ASP A 238 -16.76 -7.29 -1.69
N THR A 239 -15.96 -8.23 -1.21
CA THR A 239 -16.45 -9.55 -0.79
C THR A 239 -16.85 -9.49 0.67
N PHE A 240 -18.16 -9.47 0.92
CA PHE A 240 -18.72 -9.53 2.27
C PHE A 240 -19.29 -10.91 2.58
N CYS A 241 -19.28 -11.27 3.86
CA CYS A 241 -20.10 -12.35 4.37
C CYS A 241 -21.57 -11.88 4.52
N THR A 242 -22.49 -12.84 4.69
CA THR A 242 -23.83 -12.52 5.22
C THR A 242 -23.86 -12.81 6.71
N LYS A 243 -24.69 -12.05 7.45
CA LYS A 243 -24.86 -12.26 8.89
C LYS A 243 -25.26 -13.70 9.21
N THR A 244 -26.16 -14.28 8.42
CA THR A 244 -26.57 -15.69 8.52
C THR A 244 -25.41 -16.67 8.40
N VAL A 245 -24.45 -16.43 7.50
CA VAL A 245 -23.25 -17.28 7.37
C VAL A 245 -22.39 -17.20 8.63
N LEU A 246 -22.15 -15.99 9.14
CA LEU A 246 -21.36 -15.80 10.37
C LEU A 246 -22.03 -16.48 11.57
N ASP A 247 -23.34 -16.29 11.73
CA ASP A 247 -24.11 -16.90 12.81
C ASP A 247 -24.06 -18.43 12.72
N THR A 248 -24.18 -19.01 11.51
CA THR A 248 -24.07 -20.46 11.28
C THR A 248 -22.69 -20.99 11.66
N LEU A 249 -21.62 -20.25 11.36
CA LEU A 249 -20.26 -20.66 11.70
C LEU A 249 -20.03 -20.65 13.22
N GLN A 250 -20.60 -19.65 13.91
CA GLN A 250 -20.54 -19.53 15.35
C GLN A 250 -21.38 -20.62 16.05
N GLU A 251 -22.60 -20.90 15.57
CA GLU A 251 -23.44 -21.99 16.06
C GLU A 251 -22.77 -23.37 15.93
N LYS A 252 -21.99 -23.57 14.86
CA LYS A 252 -21.21 -24.80 14.65
C LYS A 252 -19.93 -24.86 15.50
N GLY A 253 -19.61 -23.82 16.26
CA GLY A 253 -18.41 -23.74 17.08
C GLY A 253 -17.11 -23.78 16.26
N LEU A 254 -17.16 -23.35 14.99
CA LEU A 254 -15.99 -23.38 14.10
C LEU A 254 -15.09 -22.16 14.29
N ILE A 255 -15.65 -21.06 14.77
CA ILE A 255 -14.96 -19.79 14.95
C ILE A 255 -15.70 -18.95 16.00
N GLU A 256 -14.93 -18.24 16.82
CA GLU A 256 -15.47 -17.23 17.72
C GLU A 256 -15.56 -15.90 16.96
N ILE A 257 -16.78 -15.39 16.79
CA ILE A 257 -17.05 -14.16 16.04
C ILE A 257 -17.70 -13.17 17.01
N ASP A 258 -17.02 -12.07 17.26
CA ASP A 258 -17.57 -10.89 17.94
C ASP A 258 -17.57 -9.66 17.02
N GLU A 259 -18.12 -8.55 17.49
CA GLU A 259 -18.16 -7.31 16.71
C GLU A 259 -16.75 -6.78 16.38
N ALA A 260 -15.78 -6.97 17.28
CA ALA A 260 -14.41 -6.55 17.07
C ALA A 260 -13.74 -7.34 15.94
N PHE A 261 -13.98 -8.66 15.87
CA PHE A 261 -13.52 -9.54 14.81
C PHE A 261 -14.15 -9.17 13.46
N ILE A 262 -15.47 -8.99 13.43
CA ILE A 262 -16.18 -8.57 12.21
C ILE A 262 -15.63 -7.24 11.69
N LYS A 263 -15.43 -6.29 12.59
CA LYS A 263 -14.90 -4.96 12.27
C LYS A 263 -13.47 -5.04 11.75
N ARG A 264 -12.57 -5.73 12.46
CA ARG A 264 -11.15 -5.87 12.09
C ARG A 264 -10.94 -6.42 10.68
N PHE A 265 -11.80 -7.35 10.24
CA PHE A 265 -11.68 -8.00 8.94
C PHE A 265 -12.70 -7.51 7.90
N GLY A 266 -13.48 -6.46 8.21
CA GLY A 266 -14.46 -5.89 7.29
C GLY A 266 -15.51 -6.88 6.75
N LEU A 267 -15.97 -7.83 7.58
CA LEU A 267 -16.73 -9.00 7.09
C LEU A 267 -18.16 -8.69 6.65
N LEU A 268 -18.74 -7.56 7.05
CA LEU A 268 -20.12 -7.16 6.73
C LEU A 268 -20.14 -5.75 6.10
N PRO A 269 -21.09 -5.49 5.18
CA PRO A 269 -21.22 -4.17 4.56
C PRO A 269 -21.68 -3.13 5.58
N GLY A 270 -21.17 -1.91 5.45
CA GLY A 270 -21.62 -0.78 6.28
C GLY A 270 -21.24 -0.88 7.76
N VAL A 271 -20.35 -1.80 8.14
CA VAL A 271 -19.63 -1.73 9.42
C VAL A 271 -18.51 -0.70 9.25
N SER A 272 -18.91 0.52 8.90
CA SER A 272 -18.10 1.72 9.05
C SER A 272 -18.12 2.09 10.53
N VAL A 273 -17.00 2.61 11.03
CA VAL A 273 -16.96 3.29 12.34
C VAL A 273 -17.95 4.44 12.40
#